data_AF-A0A9P6EWH8-F1
#
_entry.id   AF-A0A9P6EWH8-F1
#
_cell.length_a   1.000
_cell.length_b   1.000
_cell.length_c   1.000
_cell.angle_alpha   90.00
_cell.angle_beta   90.00
_cell.angle_gamma   90.00
#
_symmetry.space_group_name_H-M   'P 1'
#
loop_
_entity.id
_entity.type
_entity.pdbx_description
1 polymer ?
#
loop_
_entity_poly.entity_id
_entity_poly.type
_entity_poly.pdbx_seq_one_letter_code
_entity_poly.pdbx_strand_id
1 'polypeptide(L)'
;MDCMGLEWLTCRIEGLDRLTHVEEETVAQIMAPGHSADLSEEETGVVEKFNRCRAQHHGVYDRLASLTRLKHLDLGYENRNPWTFKGGDRYVGEDGEYYLQYAPPMFDTLGLTLESGLGRLGALRNLEMFGFECLNHKIGKTEMDWMAKSWPKLSLIYGLDYERLTDIEHDKERMALREYFTKLRPDVVHDSLFHDDF
;
A
#
# COMPACT_ATOMS: atom_id res chain seq x y z
N MET A 1 -7.30 -11.41 26.68
CA MET A 1 -6.48 -10.20 26.59
C MET A 1 -7.01 -9.38 25.45
N ASP A 2 -7.64 -8.26 25.76
CA ASP A 2 -8.13 -7.27 24.82
C ASP A 2 -6.99 -6.29 24.50
N CYS A 3 -6.60 -6.18 23.24
CA CYS A 3 -5.55 -5.24 22.80
C CYS A 3 -6.02 -3.78 22.78
N MET A 4 -7.01 -3.42 23.61
CA MET A 4 -7.72 -2.13 23.59
C MET A 4 -6.81 -0.93 23.89
N GLY A 5 -5.62 -1.16 24.46
CA GLY A 5 -4.62 -0.13 24.77
C GLY A 5 -3.46 -0.01 23.79
N LEU A 6 -3.47 -0.73 22.67
CA LEU A 6 -2.34 -0.72 21.73
C LEU A 6 -2.24 0.64 21.02
N GLU A 7 -1.10 1.33 21.17
CA GLU A 7 -0.83 2.62 20.52
C GLU A 7 0.18 2.52 19.37
N TRP A 8 0.92 1.40 19.30
CA TRP A 8 1.93 1.15 18.28
C TRP A 8 1.75 -0.26 17.72
N LEU A 9 1.63 -0.37 16.40
CA LEU A 9 1.62 -1.64 15.69
C LEU A 9 2.52 -1.53 14.45
N THR A 10 3.57 -2.33 14.44
CA THR A 10 4.37 -2.61 13.25
C THR A 10 4.17 -4.07 12.93
N CYS A 11 3.61 -4.37 11.77
CA CYS A 11 3.39 -5.75 11.34
C CYS A 11 3.36 -5.84 9.84
N ARG A 12 3.84 -6.96 9.32
CA ARG A 12 3.65 -7.31 7.91
C ARG A 12 2.52 -8.30 7.78
N ILE A 13 1.64 -8.05 6.81
CA ILE A 13 0.49 -8.91 6.51
C ILE A 13 0.70 -9.46 5.09
N GLU A 14 1.02 -10.76 5.04
CA GLU A 14 1.32 -11.52 3.82
C GLU A 14 0.30 -12.65 3.64
N GLY A 15 0.34 -13.34 2.49
CA GLY A 15 -0.55 -14.46 2.19
C GLY A 15 -2.00 -14.06 1.89
N LEU A 16 -2.25 -12.83 1.45
CA LEU A 16 -3.57 -12.39 0.99
C LEU A 16 -3.77 -12.71 -0.50
N ASP A 17 -4.96 -13.21 -0.86
CA ASP A 17 -5.31 -13.41 -2.26
C ASP A 17 -5.33 -12.05 -2.97
N ARG A 18 -4.67 -11.97 -4.13
CA ARG A 18 -4.68 -10.77 -4.98
C ARG A 18 -5.07 -11.14 -6.40
N LEU A 19 -5.85 -10.26 -7.02
CA LEU A 19 -6.14 -10.38 -8.43
C LEU A 19 -4.93 -9.90 -9.25
N THR A 20 -4.66 -10.59 -10.33
CA THR A 20 -3.79 -10.12 -11.41
C THR A 20 -4.50 -9.01 -12.19
N HIS A 21 -3.75 -8.25 -13.00
CA HIS A 21 -4.35 -7.22 -13.85
C HIS A 21 -5.45 -7.76 -14.76
N VAL A 22 -5.22 -8.92 -15.39
CA VAL A 22 -6.20 -9.57 -16.28
C VAL A 22 -7.45 -9.93 -15.48
N GLU A 23 -7.31 -10.51 -14.29
CA GLU A 23 -8.44 -10.85 -13.43
C GLU A 23 -9.22 -9.60 -12.98
N GLU A 24 -8.55 -8.48 -12.70
CA GLU A 24 -9.21 -7.21 -12.35
C GLU A 24 -10.04 -6.66 -13.52
N GLU A 25 -9.50 -6.70 -14.74
CA GLU A 25 -10.23 -6.32 -15.94
C GLU A 25 -11.43 -7.23 -16.18
N THR A 26 -11.26 -8.54 -16.00
CA THR A 26 -12.35 -9.52 -16.08
C THR A 26 -13.45 -9.21 -15.06
N VAL A 27 -13.12 -8.95 -13.79
CA VAL A 27 -14.11 -8.55 -12.78
C VAL A 27 -14.80 -7.25 -13.18
N ALA A 28 -14.06 -6.24 -13.65
CA ALA A 28 -14.64 -4.97 -14.05
C ALA A 28 -15.64 -5.14 -15.21
N GLN A 29 -15.33 -6.01 -16.18
CA GLN A 29 -16.23 -6.34 -17.29
C GLN A 29 -17.48 -7.10 -16.83
N ILE A 30 -17.33 -8.08 -15.93
CA ILE A 30 -18.44 -8.86 -15.37
C ILE A 30 -19.38 -7.96 -14.55
N MET A 31 -18.82 -7.03 -13.78
CA MET A 31 -19.58 -6.12 -12.92
C MET A 31 -20.18 -4.93 -13.68
N ALA A 32 -19.84 -4.76 -14.97
CA ALA A 32 -20.38 -3.68 -15.79
C ALA A 32 -21.88 -3.88 -16.10
N PRO A 33 -22.68 -2.80 -16.16
CA PRO A 33 -24.09 -2.91 -16.54
C PRO A 33 -24.27 -3.56 -17.91
N GLY A 34 -25.13 -4.57 -17.99
CA GLY A 34 -25.46 -5.26 -19.25
C GLY A 34 -24.60 -6.49 -19.58
N HIS A 35 -23.67 -6.87 -18.70
CA HIS A 35 -23.01 -8.16 -18.79
C HIS A 35 -24.02 -9.32 -18.62
N SER A 36 -23.77 -10.45 -19.28
CA SER A 36 -24.62 -11.65 -19.21
C SER A 36 -24.66 -12.20 -17.77
N ALA A 37 -25.80 -12.74 -17.35
CA ALA A 37 -25.89 -13.44 -16.06
C ALA A 37 -25.17 -14.81 -16.09
N ASP A 38 -25.02 -15.38 -17.27
CA ASP A 38 -24.34 -16.66 -17.47
C ASP A 38 -22.83 -16.41 -17.60
N LEU A 39 -22.11 -16.70 -16.52
CA LEU A 39 -20.65 -16.65 -16.48
C LEU A 39 -20.06 -17.97 -16.98
N SER A 40 -18.94 -17.87 -17.71
CA SER A 40 -18.08 -19.03 -17.99
C SER A 40 -17.46 -19.58 -16.69
N GLU A 41 -16.90 -20.79 -16.77
CA GLU A 41 -16.19 -21.41 -15.64
C GLU A 41 -14.99 -20.55 -15.18
N GLU A 42 -14.27 -19.95 -16.14
CA GLU A 42 -13.15 -19.05 -15.87
C GLU A 42 -13.63 -17.78 -15.15
N GLU A 43 -14.65 -17.10 -15.68
CA GLU A 43 -15.23 -15.90 -15.07
C GLU A 43 -15.77 -16.19 -13.65
N THR A 44 -16.40 -17.35 -13.46
CA THR A 44 -16.86 -17.80 -12.14
C THR A 44 -15.69 -17.92 -11.16
N GLY A 45 -14.58 -18.56 -11.57
CA GLY A 45 -13.38 -18.69 -10.75
C GLY A 45 -12.76 -17.34 -10.38
N VAL A 46 -12.75 -16.38 -11.31
CA VAL A 46 -12.25 -15.02 -11.06
C VAL A 46 -13.15 -14.27 -10.06
N VAL A 47 -14.46 -14.36 -10.20
CA VAL A 47 -15.42 -13.74 -9.26
C VAL A 47 -15.32 -14.35 -7.86
N GLU A 48 -15.16 -15.67 -7.75
CA GLU A 48 -14.93 -16.33 -6.47
C GLU A 48 -13.64 -15.84 -5.80
N LYS A 49 -12.55 -15.73 -6.57
CA LYS A 49 -11.27 -15.18 -6.09
C LYS A 49 -11.41 -13.73 -5.64
N PHE A 50 -12.11 -12.91 -6.40
CA PHE A 50 -12.41 -11.52 -6.03
C PHE A 50 -13.15 -11.44 -4.68
N ASN A 51 -14.19 -12.26 -4.50
CA ASN A 51 -14.96 -12.30 -3.25
C ASN A 51 -14.11 -12.74 -2.06
N ARG A 52 -13.23 -13.74 -2.23
CA ARG A 52 -12.29 -14.16 -1.18
C ARG A 52 -11.29 -13.05 -0.82
N CYS A 53 -10.64 -12.46 -1.82
CA CYS A 53 -9.72 -11.33 -1.65
C CYS A 53 -10.40 -10.20 -0.85
N ARG A 54 -11.59 -9.79 -1.28
CA ARG A 54 -12.37 -8.75 -0.60
C ARG A 54 -12.70 -9.11 0.84
N ALA A 55 -13.11 -10.35 1.10
CA ALA A 55 -13.42 -10.81 2.45
C ALA A 55 -12.18 -10.81 3.36
N GLN A 56 -11.03 -11.27 2.87
CA GLN A 56 -9.76 -11.27 3.60
C GLN A 56 -9.32 -9.85 3.94
N HIS A 57 -9.29 -8.95 2.96
CA HIS A 57 -8.89 -7.55 3.18
C HIS A 57 -9.82 -6.85 4.17
N HIS A 58 -11.15 -7.00 3.99
CA HIS A 58 -12.12 -6.43 4.92
C HIS A 58 -11.93 -6.95 6.34
N GLY A 59 -11.70 -8.26 6.53
CA GLY A 59 -11.47 -8.83 7.85
C GLY A 59 -10.23 -8.27 8.54
N VAL A 60 -9.13 -8.10 7.79
CA VAL A 60 -7.91 -7.44 8.28
C VAL A 60 -8.20 -5.99 8.68
N TYR A 61 -8.85 -5.23 7.79
CA TYR A 61 -9.19 -3.83 8.04
C TYR A 61 -10.12 -3.64 9.23
N ASP A 62 -11.13 -4.50 9.40
CA ASP A 62 -12.04 -4.46 10.54
C ASP A 62 -11.28 -4.71 11.86
N ARG A 63 -10.30 -5.62 11.83
CA ARG A 63 -9.47 -5.87 13.00
C ARG A 63 -8.58 -4.68 13.33
N LEU A 64 -7.91 -4.10 12.34
CA LEU A 64 -7.07 -2.91 12.52
C LEU A 64 -7.90 -1.71 12.99
N ALA A 65 -9.07 -1.48 12.41
CA ALA A 65 -9.98 -0.38 12.75
C ALA A 65 -10.48 -0.44 14.21
N SER A 66 -10.54 -1.64 14.80
CA SER A 66 -10.91 -1.81 16.22
C SER A 66 -9.87 -1.27 17.20
N LEU A 67 -8.62 -1.07 16.75
CA LEU A 67 -7.51 -0.59 17.57
C LEU A 67 -7.49 0.96 17.60
N THR A 68 -8.59 1.56 18.06
CA THR A 68 -8.85 3.02 17.99
C THR A 68 -7.87 3.92 18.74
N ARG A 69 -7.00 3.34 19.58
CA ARG A 69 -5.92 4.03 20.29
C ARG A 69 -4.59 4.04 19.51
N LEU A 70 -4.51 3.39 18.36
CA LEU A 70 -3.32 3.42 17.52
C LEU A 70 -2.95 4.85 17.15
N LYS A 71 -1.68 5.15 17.40
CA LYS A 71 -0.97 6.35 16.95
C LYS A 71 -0.01 6.00 15.82
N HIS A 72 0.59 4.81 15.87
CA HIS A 72 1.54 4.34 14.86
C HIS A 72 1.03 3.03 14.27
N LEU A 73 0.79 3.04 12.96
CA LEU A 73 0.45 1.84 12.19
C LEU A 73 1.42 1.73 11.03
N ASP A 74 2.37 0.81 11.14
CA ASP A 74 3.30 0.50 10.07
C ASP A 74 2.98 -0.89 9.51
N LEU A 75 2.42 -0.90 8.32
CA LEU A 75 2.17 -2.09 7.52
C LEU A 75 3.35 -2.37 6.57
N GLY A 76 4.17 -1.36 6.34
CA GLY A 76 5.45 -1.51 5.70
C GLY A 76 6.45 -2.11 6.69
N TYR A 77 7.33 -2.95 6.20
CA TYR A 77 8.52 -3.28 6.95
C TYR A 77 9.57 -3.60 5.93
N GLU A 78 10.53 -2.69 5.76
CA GLU A 78 11.66 -2.94 4.88
C GLU A 78 12.71 -3.75 5.65
N ASN A 79 12.74 -5.06 5.40
CA ASN A 79 13.79 -5.92 5.95
C ASN A 79 14.91 -6.20 4.93
N ARG A 80 14.79 -5.68 3.71
CA ARG A 80 15.83 -5.82 2.71
C ARG A 80 16.97 -4.94 3.14
N ASN A 81 18.11 -5.56 3.39
CA ASN A 81 19.35 -4.82 3.54
C ASN A 81 19.75 -4.36 2.13
N PRO A 82 19.66 -3.06 1.79
CA PRO A 82 20.00 -2.59 0.44
C PRO A 82 21.44 -2.96 0.05
N TRP A 83 22.32 -3.14 1.03
CA TRP A 83 23.70 -3.56 0.83
C TRP A 83 23.86 -5.05 0.51
N THR A 84 22.90 -5.92 0.91
CA THR A 84 22.89 -7.31 0.43
C THR A 84 22.54 -7.42 -1.05
N PHE A 85 21.89 -6.39 -1.61
CA PHE A 85 21.53 -6.30 -3.02
C PHE A 85 22.56 -5.54 -3.87
N LYS A 86 23.71 -5.14 -3.32
CA LYS A 86 24.80 -4.54 -4.12
C LYS A 86 25.38 -5.48 -5.20
N GLY A 87 25.01 -6.76 -5.19
CA GLY A 87 25.27 -7.72 -6.27
C GLY A 87 24.07 -8.01 -7.19
N GLY A 88 22.98 -7.26 -7.08
CA GLY A 88 21.79 -7.42 -7.92
C GLY A 88 22.04 -7.06 -9.38
N ASP A 89 21.19 -7.60 -10.25
CA ASP A 89 21.25 -7.30 -11.68
C ASP A 89 21.04 -5.80 -11.92
N ARG A 90 21.91 -5.23 -12.77
CA ARG A 90 21.78 -3.86 -13.23
C ARG A 90 21.13 -3.84 -14.60
N TYR A 91 20.26 -2.87 -14.84
CA TYR A 91 19.70 -2.61 -16.16
C TYR A 91 19.95 -1.16 -16.58
N VAL A 92 19.86 -0.91 -17.88
CA VAL A 92 19.97 0.43 -18.45
C VAL A 92 18.56 0.99 -18.59
N GLY A 93 18.27 2.11 -17.93
CA GLY A 93 16.98 2.80 -18.01
C GLY A 93 16.80 3.52 -19.35
N GLU A 94 15.62 4.10 -19.56
CA GLU A 94 15.28 4.84 -20.79
C GLU A 94 16.16 6.07 -21.03
N ASP A 95 16.74 6.63 -19.97
CA ASP A 95 17.68 7.75 -19.98
C ASP A 95 19.13 7.33 -20.26
N GLY A 96 19.41 6.03 -20.35
CA GLY A 96 20.74 5.48 -20.54
C GLY A 96 21.55 5.30 -19.26
N GLU A 97 20.97 5.59 -18.08
CA GLU A 97 21.63 5.40 -16.78
C GLU A 97 21.50 3.96 -16.29
N TYR A 98 22.41 3.53 -15.41
CA TYR A 98 22.39 2.20 -14.83
C TYR A 98 21.63 2.17 -13.51
N TYR A 99 20.61 1.34 -13.44
CA TYR A 99 19.78 1.14 -12.26
C TYR A 99 19.95 -0.26 -11.68
N LEU A 100 19.96 -0.35 -10.36
CA LEU A 100 19.85 -1.60 -9.63
C LEU A 100 18.39 -2.06 -9.70
N GLN A 101 18.18 -3.30 -10.14
CA GLN A 101 16.88 -3.92 -10.03
C GLN A 101 16.58 -4.20 -8.56
N TYR A 102 15.91 -3.25 -7.91
CA TYR A 102 15.41 -3.44 -6.57
C TYR A 102 14.33 -4.51 -6.58
N ALA A 103 14.28 -5.36 -5.55
CA ALA A 103 13.37 -6.49 -5.52
C ALA A 103 11.92 -6.03 -5.75
N PRO A 104 11.12 -6.78 -6.53
CA PRO A 104 9.76 -6.37 -6.86
C PRO A 104 8.90 -6.21 -5.60
N PRO A 105 7.85 -5.36 -5.63
CA PRO A 105 6.89 -5.25 -4.53
C PRO A 105 6.28 -6.61 -4.15
N MET A 106 6.00 -6.81 -2.87
CA MET A 106 5.40 -8.06 -2.38
C MET A 106 3.94 -8.17 -2.83
N PHE A 107 3.67 -9.16 -3.70
CA PHE A 107 2.41 -9.25 -4.43
C PHE A 107 1.22 -9.70 -3.58
N ASP A 108 1.43 -10.39 -2.46
CA ASP A 108 0.44 -11.02 -1.57
C ASP A 108 0.15 -10.20 -0.30
N THR A 109 0.18 -8.88 -0.44
CA THR A 109 0.03 -7.91 0.65
C THR A 109 -1.32 -7.19 0.62
N LEU A 110 -1.62 -6.44 1.68
CA LEU A 110 -2.86 -5.69 1.81
C LEU A 110 -2.97 -4.63 0.70
N GLY A 111 -4.08 -4.66 -0.02
CA GLY A 111 -4.44 -3.63 -0.99
C GLY A 111 -4.84 -2.39 -0.22
N LEU A 112 -4.14 -1.27 -0.44
CA LEU A 112 -4.38 -0.01 0.26
C LEU A 112 -5.26 0.92 -0.59
N THR A 113 -6.46 0.45 -0.94
CA THR A 113 -7.45 1.22 -1.71
C THR A 113 -8.75 1.36 -0.94
N LEU A 114 -9.55 2.36 -1.26
CA LEU A 114 -10.89 2.47 -0.67
C LEU A 114 -11.76 1.26 -1.01
N GLU A 115 -11.64 0.75 -2.23
CA GLU A 115 -12.37 -0.44 -2.69
C GLU A 115 -12.05 -1.69 -1.86
N SER A 116 -10.78 -1.89 -1.53
CA SER A 116 -10.32 -3.03 -0.72
C SER A 116 -10.60 -2.87 0.78
N GLY A 117 -11.04 -1.68 1.22
CA GLY A 117 -11.50 -1.45 2.59
C GLY A 117 -10.66 -0.48 3.40
N LEU A 118 -9.68 0.23 2.81
CA LEU A 118 -8.89 1.26 3.50
C LEU A 118 -9.78 2.25 4.26
N GLY A 119 -10.94 2.58 3.70
CA GLY A 119 -11.97 3.45 4.30
C GLY A 119 -12.39 3.07 5.73
N ARG A 120 -12.29 1.79 6.09
CA ARG A 120 -12.62 1.26 7.43
C ARG A 120 -11.66 1.76 8.50
N LEU A 121 -10.43 2.09 8.14
CA LEU A 121 -9.43 2.67 9.05
C LEU A 121 -9.74 4.14 9.43
N GLY A 122 -10.83 4.72 8.93
CA GLY A 122 -11.27 6.06 9.31
C GLY A 122 -11.60 6.21 10.80
N ALA A 123 -11.81 5.10 11.53
CA ALA A 123 -11.98 5.10 12.98
C ALA A 123 -10.69 5.43 13.76
N LEU A 124 -9.52 5.29 13.13
CA LEU A 124 -8.21 5.55 13.74
C LEU A 124 -7.91 7.06 13.81
N ARG A 125 -8.74 7.82 14.54
CA ARG A 125 -8.64 9.29 14.64
C ARG A 125 -7.40 9.79 15.38
N ASN A 126 -6.71 8.89 16.09
CA ASN A 126 -5.47 9.18 16.80
C ASN A 126 -4.22 8.84 15.99
N LEU A 127 -4.36 8.37 14.74
CA LEU A 127 -3.23 7.97 13.93
C LEU A 127 -2.34 9.19 13.62
N GLU A 128 -1.10 9.10 14.04
CA GLU A 128 -0.03 10.10 13.91
C GLU A 128 0.98 9.66 12.84
N MET A 129 1.21 8.35 12.68
CA MET A 129 2.07 7.77 11.65
C MET A 129 1.38 6.63 10.91
N PHE A 130 1.52 6.62 9.58
CA PHE A 130 1.10 5.51 8.72
C PHE A 130 2.22 5.08 7.77
N GLY A 131 2.66 3.83 7.87
CA GLY A 131 3.70 3.28 7.03
C GLY A 131 3.20 2.14 6.14
N PHE A 132 3.65 2.13 4.89
CA PHE A 132 3.30 1.12 3.89
C PHE A 132 4.44 0.84 2.89
N GLU A 133 5.67 1.16 3.28
CA GLU A 133 6.85 0.91 2.48
C GLU A 133 6.94 -0.58 2.07
N CYS A 134 7.39 -0.85 0.84
CA CYS A 134 7.55 -2.19 0.27
C CYS A 134 6.26 -2.99 -0.02
N LEU A 135 5.09 -2.43 0.26
CA LEU A 135 3.83 -3.07 -0.11
C LEU A 135 3.51 -2.87 -1.58
N ASN A 136 2.91 -3.87 -2.23
CA ASN A 136 2.28 -3.69 -3.54
C ASN A 136 0.94 -2.96 -3.40
N HIS A 137 1.02 -1.70 -2.99
CA HIS A 137 -0.12 -0.83 -2.76
C HIS A 137 -0.63 -0.23 -4.08
N LYS A 138 -1.88 0.22 -4.06
CA LYS A 138 -2.54 0.90 -5.19
C LYS A 138 -3.10 2.25 -4.76
N ILE A 139 -2.43 2.90 -3.81
CA ILE A 139 -2.86 4.20 -3.31
C ILE A 139 -2.77 5.22 -4.44
N GLY A 140 -3.93 5.79 -4.82
CA GLY A 140 -4.01 6.91 -5.74
C GLY A 140 -4.32 8.23 -5.04
N LYS A 141 -4.63 9.25 -5.84
CA LYS A 141 -5.04 10.57 -5.34
C LYS A 141 -6.33 10.52 -4.51
N THR A 142 -7.27 9.64 -4.88
CA THR A 142 -8.54 9.46 -4.17
C THR A 142 -8.31 8.95 -2.74
N GLU A 143 -7.44 7.96 -2.57
CA GLU A 143 -7.03 7.45 -1.27
C GLU A 143 -6.33 8.53 -0.46
N MET A 144 -5.44 9.30 -1.08
CA MET A 144 -4.73 10.42 -0.46
C MET A 144 -5.69 11.51 0.05
N ASP A 145 -6.66 11.92 -0.76
CA ASP A 145 -7.74 12.83 -0.35
C ASP A 145 -8.52 12.31 0.86
N TRP A 146 -8.81 11.02 0.86
CA TRP A 146 -9.52 10.37 1.96
C TRP A 146 -8.65 10.31 3.24
N MET A 147 -7.36 9.96 3.13
CA MET A 147 -6.42 9.89 4.26
C MET A 147 -6.29 11.25 4.94
N ALA A 148 -6.09 12.31 4.16
CA ALA A 148 -5.94 13.67 4.67
C ALA A 148 -7.16 14.14 5.48
N LYS A 149 -8.37 13.75 5.06
CA LYS A 149 -9.63 14.07 5.76
C LYS A 149 -9.88 13.15 6.96
N SER A 150 -9.48 11.89 6.87
CA SER A 150 -9.84 10.86 7.85
C SER A 150 -8.90 10.83 9.05
N TRP A 151 -7.64 11.20 8.86
CA TRP A 151 -6.60 11.15 9.90
C TRP A 151 -6.07 12.56 10.22
N PRO A 152 -6.80 13.34 11.05
CA PRO A 152 -6.46 14.73 11.32
C PRO A 152 -5.18 14.92 12.14
N LYS A 153 -4.71 13.86 12.82
CA LYS A 153 -3.46 13.88 13.59
C LYS A 153 -2.27 13.31 12.83
N LEU A 154 -2.47 12.82 11.61
CA LEU A 154 -1.39 12.26 10.82
C LEU A 154 -0.33 13.34 10.61
N SER A 155 0.91 13.04 10.99
CA SER A 155 2.06 13.92 10.87
C SER A 155 3.23 13.25 10.18
N LEU A 156 3.19 11.93 9.97
CA LEU A 156 4.27 11.16 9.36
C LEU A 156 3.74 10.06 8.44
N ILE A 157 4.30 9.93 7.24
CA ILE A 157 4.05 8.82 6.32
C ILE A 157 5.37 8.17 5.90
N TYR A 158 5.41 6.83 5.94
CA TYR A 158 6.46 6.01 5.32
C TYR A 158 5.95 5.34 4.04
N GLY A 159 6.80 5.29 3.01
CA GLY A 159 6.47 4.72 1.69
C GLY A 159 6.18 5.75 0.59
N LEU A 160 6.38 7.04 0.85
CA LEU A 160 6.33 8.13 -0.14
C LEU A 160 7.64 8.96 -0.18
N ASP A 161 8.70 8.44 0.42
CA ASP A 161 9.98 9.08 0.56
C ASP A 161 10.75 9.19 -0.76
N TYR A 162 11.77 10.06 -0.74
CA TYR A 162 12.70 10.14 -1.84
C TYR A 162 13.59 8.92 -1.75
N GLU A 163 13.74 8.24 -2.88
CA GLU A 163 14.74 7.19 -2.96
C GLU A 163 16.11 7.83 -2.70
N ARG A 164 16.74 7.47 -1.57
CA ARG A 164 18.05 8.02 -1.20
C ARG A 164 19.19 7.30 -1.93
N LEU A 165 18.90 6.13 -2.50
CA LEU A 165 19.85 5.36 -3.27
C LEU A 165 19.93 5.93 -4.69
N THR A 166 21.10 6.47 -5.03
CA THR A 166 21.38 7.10 -6.34
C THR A 166 21.25 6.16 -7.52
N ASP A 167 21.34 4.85 -7.25
CA ASP A 167 21.40 3.81 -8.28
C ASP A 167 20.05 3.08 -8.41
N ILE A 168 18.94 3.61 -7.85
CA ILE A 168 17.60 3.02 -7.99
C ILE A 168 16.74 3.92 -8.86
N GLU A 169 16.04 3.32 -9.82
CA GLU A 169 15.14 4.05 -10.71
C GLU A 169 14.04 4.73 -9.90
N HIS A 170 13.87 6.04 -10.12
CA HIS A 170 12.86 6.80 -9.43
C HIS A 170 11.45 6.41 -9.88
N ASP A 171 10.64 5.97 -8.93
CA ASP A 171 9.20 5.78 -9.13
C ASP A 171 8.51 7.15 -9.31
N LYS A 172 8.29 7.51 -10.58
CA LYS A 172 7.63 8.77 -10.98
C LYS A 172 6.23 8.91 -10.40
N GLU A 173 5.50 7.80 -10.23
CA GLU A 173 4.15 7.82 -9.67
C GLU A 173 4.20 8.11 -8.17
N ARG A 174 5.10 7.45 -7.44
CA ARG A 174 5.35 7.73 -6.00
C ARG A 174 5.72 9.19 -5.77
N MET A 175 6.61 9.75 -6.59
CA MET A 175 6.97 11.17 -6.52
C MET A 175 5.77 12.09 -6.76
N ALA A 176 4.95 11.81 -7.77
CA ALA A 176 3.75 12.60 -8.06
C ALA A 176 2.72 12.54 -6.92
N LEU A 177 2.55 11.37 -6.28
CA LEU A 177 1.68 11.21 -5.12
C LEU A 177 2.20 11.98 -3.90
N ARG A 178 3.51 11.94 -3.64
CA ARG A 178 4.14 12.73 -2.58
C ARG A 178 3.92 14.23 -2.78
N GLU A 179 4.19 14.74 -3.98
CA GLU A 179 3.98 16.15 -4.29
C GLU A 179 2.51 16.56 -4.11
N TYR A 180 1.61 15.70 -4.56
CA TYR A 180 0.17 15.90 -4.38
C TYR A 180 -0.21 15.95 -2.90
N PHE A 181 0.26 14.99 -2.09
CA PHE A 181 -0.07 14.96 -0.67
C PHE A 181 0.59 16.09 0.12
N THR A 182 1.80 16.50 -0.23
CA THR A 182 2.47 17.68 0.35
C THR A 182 1.64 18.94 0.14
N LYS A 183 0.99 19.11 -1.01
CA LYS A 183 0.09 20.25 -1.27
C LYS A 183 -1.18 20.16 -0.42
N LEU A 184 -1.67 18.95 -0.15
CA LEU A 184 -2.89 18.71 0.59
C LEU A 184 -2.68 18.82 2.12
N ARG A 185 -1.55 18.35 2.62
CA ARG A 185 -1.14 18.27 4.02
C ARG A 185 0.35 18.65 4.17
N PRO A 186 0.69 19.95 4.05
CA PRO A 186 2.08 20.41 4.16
C PRO A 186 2.68 20.21 5.56
N ASP A 187 1.83 19.90 6.55
CA ASP A 187 2.21 19.55 7.92
C ASP A 187 2.66 18.09 8.08
N VAL A 188 2.43 17.23 7.07
CA VAL A 188 2.82 15.81 7.11
C VAL A 188 4.23 15.65 6.55
N VAL A 189 5.09 15.01 7.34
CA VAL A 189 6.44 14.64 6.93
C VAL A 189 6.39 13.33 6.14
N HIS A 190 7.11 13.28 5.03
CA HIS A 190 7.34 12.08 4.23
C HIS A 190 8.78 11.64 4.46
N ASP A 191 8.97 10.56 5.20
CA ASP A 191 10.29 10.07 5.58
C ASP A 191 10.44 8.58 5.24
N SER A 192 11.67 8.09 5.41
CA SER A 192 12.06 6.71 5.21
C SER A 192 12.37 6.07 6.56
N LEU A 193 12.22 4.76 6.69
CA LEU A 193 12.73 4.03 7.86
C LEU A 193 14.27 4.07 7.95
N PHE A 194 14.95 4.40 6.85
CA PHE A 194 16.40 4.56 6.81
C PHE A 194 16.80 5.95 7.33
N HIS A 195 17.07 6.05 8.64
CA HIS A 195 17.87 7.17 9.14
C HIS A 195 19.34 6.94 8.76
N ASP A 196 19.98 7.99 8.25
CA ASP A 196 21.41 8.02 7.87
C ASP A 196 22.29 7.99 9.13
N ASP A 197 22.15 6.96 9.98
CA ASP A 197 23.10 6.66 11.05
C ASP A 197 24.36 6.02 10.44
N PHE A 198 25.00 6.71 9.48
CA PHE A 198 26.31 6.37 8.91
C PHE A 198 27.08 7.62 8.51
#